data_AF-A0A3D3WXC0-F1
#
_entry.id   AF-A0A3D3WXC0-F1
#
_cell.length_a   1.000
_cell.length_b   1.000
_cell.length_c   1.000
_cell.angle_alpha   90.00
_cell.angle_beta   90.00
_cell.angle_gamma   90.00
#
_symmetry.space_group_name_H-M   'P 1'
#
loop_
_entity.id
_entity.type
_entity.pdbx_description
1 polymer ?
#
loop_
_entity_poly.entity_id
_entity_poly.type
_entity_poly.pdbx_seq_one_letter_code
_entity_poly.pdbx_strand_id
1 'polypeptide(L)' 'MAEVRWTEEALRWVEDIYEYVRADEPAAAQRIVQGIFDRAQDVLSFPEIGYRYQPSARNVRIL' A
#
# COMPACT_ATOMS: atom_id res chain seq x y z
N MET A 1 -21.31 0.63 -5.60
CA MET A 1 -20.47 0.87 -4.41
C MET A 1 -19.23 0.02 -4.59
N ALA A 2 -18.04 0.61 -4.58
CA ALA A 2 -16.81 -0.16 -4.67
C ALA A 2 -16.54 -0.89 -3.34
N GLU A 3 -15.78 -1.97 -3.41
CA GLU A 3 -15.35 -2.75 -2.26
C GLU A 3 -13.83 -2.84 -2.30
N VAL A 4 -13.17 -2.59 -1.16
CA VAL A 4 -11.73 -2.80 -1.01
C VAL A 4 -11.51 -4.20 -0.48
N ARG A 5 -10.79 -5.03 -1.25
CA ARG A 5 -10.37 -6.38 -0.84
C ARG A 5 -8.86 -6.46 -0.80
N TRP A 6 -8.33 -6.90 0.33
CA TRP A 6 -6.91 -7.17 0.51
C TRP A 6 -6.63 -8.62 0.19
N THR A 7 -5.60 -8.87 -0.61
CA THR A 7 -5.03 -10.21 -0.77
C THR A 7 -4.19 -10.56 0.45
N GLU A 8 -4.01 -11.84 0.72
CA GLU A 8 -3.10 -12.30 1.78
C GLU A 8 -1.67 -11.80 1.56
N GLU A 9 -1.22 -11.75 0.31
CA GLU A 9 0.09 -11.19 -0.08
C GLU A 9 0.21 -9.70 0.29
N ALA A 10 -0.81 -8.89 -0.02
CA ALA A 10 -0.78 -7.48 0.32
C ALA A 10 -0.75 -7.25 1.84
N LEU A 11 -1.47 -8.06 2.62
CA LEU A 11 -1.42 -8.00 4.08
C LEU A 11 -0.03 -8.40 4.60
N ARG A 12 0.61 -9.42 4.02
CA ARG A 12 1.97 -9.81 4.36
C ARG A 12 2.96 -8.68 4.11
N TRP A 13 2.85 -7.99 2.97
CA TRP A 13 3.73 -6.84 2.71
C TRP A 13 3.53 -5.70 3.70
N VAL A 14 2.29 -5.41 4.12
CA VAL A 14 2.04 -4.40 5.16
C VAL A 14 2.66 -4.80 6.50
N GLU A 15 2.59 -6.08 6.86
CA GLU A 15 3.25 -6.65 8.04
C GLU A 15 4.78 -6.54 7.94
N ASP A 16 5.37 -6.90 6.80
CA ASP A 16 6.82 -6.82 6.57
C ASP A 16 7.32 -5.36 6.67
N ILE A 17 6.58 -4.40 6.12
CA ILE A 17 6.88 -2.96 6.25
C ILE A 17 6.85 -2.53 7.72
N TYR A 18 5.84 -2.97 8.47
CA TYR A 18 5.71 -2.64 9.88
C TYR A 18 6.88 -3.18 10.68
N GLU A 19 7.19 -4.46 10.55
CA GLU A 19 8.28 -5.12 11.27
C GLU A 19 9.63 -4.50 10.95
N TYR A 20 9.87 -4.17 9.66
CA TYR A 20 11.09 -3.50 9.22
C TYR A 20 11.27 -2.12 9.88
N VAL A 21 10.25 -1.25 9.80
CA VAL A 21 10.36 0.12 10.33
C VAL A 21 10.34 0.12 11.86
N ARG A 22 9.60 -0.79 12.50
CA ARG A 22 9.47 -0.84 13.96
C ARG A 22 10.80 -1.13 14.65
N ALA A 23 11.72 -1.82 13.97
CA ALA A 23 13.07 -2.06 14.49
C ALA A 23 13.82 -0.76 14.84
N ASP A 24 13.56 0.32 14.08
CA ASP A 24 14.22 1.62 14.26
C ASP A 24 13.31 2.65 14.93
N GLU A 25 12.07 2.81 14.45
CA GLU A 25 11.11 3.79 14.99
C GLU A 25 9.68 3.20 15.05
N PRO A 26 9.27 2.63 16.19
CA PRO A 26 7.93 2.04 16.35
C PRO A 26 6.77 2.99 16.05
N ALA A 27 6.93 4.27 16.39
CA ALA A 27 5.91 5.28 16.14
C ALA A 27 5.74 5.57 14.64
N ALA A 28 6.82 5.57 13.85
CA ALA A 28 6.71 5.69 12.40
C ALA A 28 6.08 4.46 11.77
N ALA A 29 6.42 3.26 12.23
CA ALA A 29 5.83 2.03 11.72
C ALA A 29 4.29 2.06 11.82
N GLN A 30 3.77 2.49 12.98
CA GLN A 30 2.33 2.63 13.17
C GLN A 30 1.71 3.70 12.25
N ARG A 31 2.35 4.87 12.13
CA ARG A 31 1.86 5.95 11.23
C ARG A 31 1.83 5.50 9.77
N ILE A 32 2.83 4.75 9.32
CA ILE A 32 2.94 4.24 7.95
C ILE A 32 1.81 3.26 7.66
N VAL A 33 1.63 2.24 8.51
CA VAL A 33 0.56 1.25 8.35
C VAL A 33 -0.81 1.92 8.33
N GLN A 34 -1.04 2.85 9.26
CA GLN A 34 -2.30 3.61 9.29
C GLN A 34 -2.50 4.39 7.99
N GLY A 35 -1.48 5.11 7.51
CA GLY A 35 -1.56 5.87 6.26
C GLY A 35 -1.84 5.01 5.02
N ILE A 36 -1.35 3.76 4.98
CA ILE A 36 -1.65 2.80 3.90
C ILE A 36 -3.14 2.44 3.93
N PHE A 37 -3.68 2.07 5.09
CA PHE A 37 -5.09 1.71 5.22
C PHE A 37 -6.01 2.91 4.97
N ASP A 38 -5.69 4.09 5.49
CA ASP A 38 -6.45 5.32 5.28
C ASP A 38 -6.55 5.64 3.78
N ARG A 39 -5.42 5.57 3.07
CA ARG A 39 -5.39 5.82 1.62
C ARG A 39 -6.19 4.79 0.83
N ALA A 40 -6.22 3.53 1.27
CA ALA A 40 -7.01 2.51 0.59
C ALA A 40 -8.52 2.80 0.68
N GLN A 41 -8.99 3.47 1.74
CA GLN A 41 -10.40 3.83 1.89
C GLN A 41 -10.85 4.90 0.89
N ASP A 42 -9.95 5.74 0.37
CA ASP A 42 -10.29 6.72 -0.66
C ASP A 42 -10.88 6.05 -1.91
N VAL A 43 -10.48 4.80 -2.20
CA VAL A 43 -10.96 4.01 -3.35
C VAL A 43 -12.47 3.71 -3.25
N LEU A 44 -13.03 3.68 -2.03
CA LEU A 44 -14.47 3.49 -1.84
C LEU A 44 -15.27 4.68 -2.42
N SER A 45 -14.74 5.89 -2.27
CA SER A 45 -15.35 7.13 -2.76
C SER A 45 -14.93 7.47 -4.19
N PHE A 46 -13.70 7.12 -4.55
CA PHE A 46 -13.09 7.43 -5.85
C PHE A 46 -12.40 6.18 -6.43
N PRO A 47 -13.16 5.23 -7.01
CA PRO A 47 -12.60 3.95 -7.49
C PRO A 47 -11.53 4.08 -8.57
N GLU A 48 -11.52 5.21 -9.29
CA GLU A 48 -10.58 5.51 -10.37
C GLU A 48 -9.50 6.55 -9.97
N ILE A 49 -9.28 6.79 -8.67
CA ILE A 49 -8.28 7.76 -8.18
C ILE A 49 -6.83 7.34 -8.49
N GLY A 50 -6.59 6.06 -8.76
CA GLY A 50 -5.31 5.54 -9.17
C GLY A 50 -5.03 5.75 -10.66
N TYR A 51 -3.82 5.37 -11.10
CA TYR A 51 -3.46 5.38 -12.51
C TYR A 51 -3.28 3.94 -12.99
N ARG A 52 -3.78 3.64 -14.19
CA ARG A 52 -3.45 2.38 -14.86
C ARG A 52 -1.96 2.37 -15.13
N TYR A 53 -1.27 1.36 -14.61
CA TYR A 53 0.13 1.18 -14.93
C TYR A 53 0.28 0.91 -16.43
N GLN A 54 0.97 1.80 -17.13
CA GLN A 54 1.35 1.62 -18.52
C GLN A 54 2.83 1.27 -18.56
N PRO A 55 3.25 0.23 -19.32
CA PRO A 55 4.66 -0.09 -19.49
C PRO A 55 5.44 1.15 -19.92
N SER A 56 6.44 1.52 -19.14
CA SER A 56 7.30 2.65 -19.45
C SER A 56 8.41 2.22 -20.40
N ALA A 57 8.82 3.09 -21.32
CA ALA A 57 10.09 2.93 -22.05
C ALA A 57 11.32 3.02 -21.13
N ARG A 58 11.14 3.46 -19.88
CA ARG A 58 12.18 3.45 -18.85
C ARG A 58 12.47 2.00 -18.43
N ASN A 59 13.74 1.71 -18.16
CA ASN A 59 14.18 0.40 -17.66
C ASN A 59 13.75 0.17 -16.21
N VAL A 60 12.45 -0.04 -15.98
CA VAL A 60 11.93 -0.50 -14.68
C VAL A 60 12.12 -2.02 -14.60
N ARG A 61 12.67 -2.49 -13.48
CA ARG A 61 12.80 -3.91 -13.16
C ARG A 61 12.03 -4.16 -11.87
N ILE A 62 11.08 -5.08 -11.91
CA ILE A 62 10.40 -5.62 -10.73
C ILE A 62 11.09 -6.97 -10.49
N LEU A 63 11.75 -7.11 -9.34
CA LEU A 63 12.48 -8.31 -8.93
C LEU A 63 11.65 -9.11 -7.94
#